data_AF-A0A7C0Z3L1-F1
#
_entry.id   AF-A0A7C0Z3L1-F1
#
_cell.length_a   1.000
_cell.length_b   1.000
_cell.length_c   1.000
_cell.angle_alpha   90.00
_cell.angle_beta   90.00
_cell.angle_gamma   90.00
#
_symmetry.space_group_name_H-M   'P 1'
#
loop_
_entity.id
_entity.type
_entity.pdbx_description
1 polymer ?
#
loop_
_entity_poly.entity_id
_entity_poly.type
_entity_poly.pdbx_seq_one_letter_code
_entity_poly.pdbx_strand_id
1 'polypeptide(L)'
;MRAILRKLCPNCGGDISDERLELSLPCEKCLPEIEDKILKQQSFYDRLVALERALRKLRTLKGYKDLINLEKEAIKFEKFFENVTGYRPWSAQIAWAKRVLAGRSFVALAPTGVGKSLFGIVMSLYLSCKGKRSYIILPTTLLVKQVYEKLSTFSKKIKSAKPRILVYHSSLS
;
A
#
# COMPACT_ATOMS: atom_id res chain seq x y z
N MET A 1 -27.76 20.46 -9.36
CA MET A 1 -28.53 20.06 -8.16
C MET A 1 -27.52 19.51 -7.19
N ARG A 2 -27.39 20.08 -5.99
CA ARG A 2 -26.39 19.67 -4.99
C ARG A 2 -27.00 18.59 -4.10
N ALA A 3 -26.61 17.34 -4.28
CA ALA A 3 -27.09 16.24 -3.45
C ALA A 3 -26.31 16.17 -2.13
N ILE A 4 -27.02 15.99 -1.02
CA ILE A 4 -26.41 15.70 0.29
C ILE A 4 -26.50 14.20 0.57
N LEU A 5 -25.35 13.56 0.67
CA LEU A 5 -25.19 12.13 0.90
C LEU A 5 -24.95 11.88 2.38
N ARG A 6 -25.86 11.14 3.02
CA ARG A 6 -25.84 10.92 4.47
C ARG A 6 -24.74 9.96 4.88
N LYS A 7 -24.00 10.32 5.92
CA LYS A 7 -22.93 9.50 6.55
C LYS A 7 -21.82 9.01 5.60
N LEU A 8 -21.58 9.70 4.49
CA LEU A 8 -20.57 9.30 3.50
C LEU A 8 -19.27 10.12 3.53
N CYS A 9 -19.10 11.06 4.47
CA CYS A 9 -17.84 11.80 4.57
C CYS A 9 -16.68 10.84 4.89
N PRO A 10 -15.62 10.75 4.05
CA PRO A 10 -14.53 9.79 4.25
C PRO A 10 -13.65 10.10 5.48
N ASN A 11 -13.74 11.31 6.02
CA ASN A 11 -13.03 11.69 7.23
C ASN A 11 -13.80 11.39 8.52
N CYS A 12 -15.01 11.95 8.70
CA CYS A 12 -15.74 11.87 9.96
C CYS A 12 -16.96 10.94 9.94
N GLY A 13 -17.34 10.37 8.80
CA GLY A 13 -18.56 9.57 8.67
C GLY A 13 -19.86 10.38 8.78
N GLY A 14 -19.79 11.72 8.68
CA GLY A 14 -20.95 12.61 8.63
C GLY A 14 -21.48 12.82 7.21
N ASP A 15 -22.45 13.70 7.07
CA ASP A 15 -23.06 14.04 5.78
C ASP A 15 -22.10 14.88 4.92
N ILE A 16 -22.19 14.72 3.61
CA ILE A 16 -21.29 15.36 2.64
C ILE A 16 -22.03 15.66 1.34
N SER A 17 -21.66 16.74 0.65
CA SER A 17 -22.18 17.01 -0.70
C SER A 17 -21.44 16.19 -1.77
N ASP A 18 -22.17 15.83 -2.81
CA ASP A 18 -21.65 15.27 -4.07
C ASP A 18 -20.42 16.04 -4.60
N GLU A 19 -20.49 17.36 -4.71
CA GLU A 19 -19.38 18.22 -5.19
C GLU A 19 -18.08 17.99 -4.40
N ARG A 20 -18.15 17.80 -3.07
CA ARG A 20 -16.95 17.58 -2.25
C ARG A 20 -16.41 16.17 -2.43
N LEU A 21 -17.27 15.18 -2.64
CA LEU A 21 -16.84 13.82 -2.95
C LEU A 21 -16.16 13.72 -4.32
N GLU A 22 -16.70 14.39 -5.34
CA GLU A 22 -16.08 14.46 -6.68
C GLU A 22 -14.67 15.05 -6.61
N LEU A 23 -14.48 16.06 -5.76
CA LEU A 23 -13.17 16.68 -5.51
C LEU A 23 -12.27 15.85 -4.56
N SER A 24 -12.74 14.70 -4.08
CA SER A 24 -12.05 13.85 -3.08
C SER A 24 -11.74 14.60 -1.77
N LEU A 25 -12.63 15.50 -1.35
CA LEU A 25 -12.54 16.30 -0.14
C LEU A 25 -13.45 15.73 0.97
N PRO A 26 -13.15 15.99 2.25
CA PRO A 26 -14.08 15.72 3.34
C PRO A 26 -15.17 16.81 3.42
N CYS A 27 -16.20 16.60 4.25
CA CYS A 27 -17.30 17.55 4.39
C CYS A 27 -16.87 18.91 4.96
N GLU A 28 -17.74 19.92 4.84
CA GLU A 28 -17.52 21.28 5.32
C GLU A 28 -17.23 21.34 6.83
N LYS A 29 -17.82 20.46 7.64
CA LYS A 29 -17.51 20.38 9.07
C LYS A 29 -16.07 19.95 9.35
N CYS A 30 -15.48 19.14 8.48
CA CYS A 30 -14.10 18.69 8.62
C CYS A 30 -13.10 19.70 8.04
N LEU A 31 -13.47 20.32 6.91
CA LEU A 31 -12.65 21.26 6.16
C LEU A 31 -13.55 22.40 5.67
N PRO A 32 -13.79 23.44 6.51
CA PRO A 32 -14.71 24.52 6.17
C PRO A 32 -14.29 25.26 4.91
N GLU A 33 -13.02 25.66 4.84
CA GLU A 33 -12.43 26.35 3.71
C GLU A 33 -11.55 25.40 2.88
N ILE A 34 -11.72 25.46 1.56
CA ILE A 34 -10.92 24.68 0.62
C ILE A 34 -9.80 25.59 0.12
N GLU A 35 -8.59 25.36 0.62
CA GLU A 35 -7.42 26.09 0.13
C GLU A 35 -7.10 25.71 -1.32
N ASP A 36 -6.92 26.70 -2.21
CA ASP A 36 -6.53 26.53 -3.62
C ASP A 36 -5.39 25.53 -3.84
N LYS A 37 -4.41 25.54 -2.93
CA LYS A 37 -3.25 24.66 -2.98
C LYS A 37 -3.63 23.18 -2.90
N ILE A 38 -4.79 22.82 -2.36
CA ILE A 38 -5.28 21.43 -2.29
C ILE A 38 -5.79 21.02 -3.68
N LEU A 39 -6.56 21.89 -4.33
CA LEU A 39 -7.16 21.62 -5.64
C LEU A 39 -6.13 21.64 -6.77
N LYS A 40 -5.13 22.53 -6.68
CA LYS A 40 -4.08 22.72 -7.70
C LYS A 40 -3.00 21.62 -7.71
N GLN A 41 -3.09 20.60 -6.84
CA GLN A 41 -2.12 19.50 -6.83
C GLN A 41 -2.30 18.58 -8.06
N GLN A 42 -1.19 18.31 -8.75
CA GLN A 42 -1.17 17.46 -9.94
C GLN A 42 -1.31 15.98 -9.60
N SER A 43 -0.72 15.53 -8.49
CA SER A 43 -0.78 14.13 -8.07
C SER A 43 -1.80 13.92 -6.95
N PHE A 44 -2.46 12.75 -6.97
CA PHE A 44 -3.37 12.34 -5.90
C PHE A 44 -2.66 12.28 -4.53
N TYR A 45 -1.41 11.83 -4.50
CA TYR A 45 -0.63 11.75 -3.27
C TYR A 45 -0.34 13.14 -2.68
N ASP A 46 0.06 14.11 -3.50
CA ASP A 46 0.35 15.46 -3.03
C ASP A 46 -0.92 16.15 -2.51
N ARG A 47 -2.07 15.87 -3.15
CA ARG A 47 -3.38 16.29 -2.63
C ARG A 47 -3.67 15.70 -1.26
N LEU A 48 -3.43 14.41 -1.06
CA LEU A 48 -3.58 13.75 0.24
C LEU A 48 -2.65 14.35 1.31
N VAL A 49 -1.41 14.69 0.96
CA VAL A 49 -0.47 15.37 1.87
C VAL A 49 -0.95 16.78 2.23
N ALA A 50 -1.45 17.54 1.24
CA ALA A 50 -2.03 18.87 1.48
C ALA A 50 -3.27 18.79 2.39
N LEU A 51 -4.16 17.82 2.14
CA LEU A 51 -5.33 17.54 2.98
C LEU A 51 -4.92 17.14 4.39
N GLU A 52 -3.91 16.28 4.55
CA GLU A 52 -3.40 15.90 5.88
C GLU A 52 -3.00 17.14 6.67
N ARG A 53 -2.23 18.04 6.06
CA ARG A 53 -1.76 19.27 6.71
C ARG A 53 -2.94 20.17 7.12
N ALA A 54 -3.91 20.38 6.23
CA ALA A 54 -5.09 21.20 6.51
C ALA A 54 -5.91 20.61 7.66
N LEU A 55 -6.24 19.31 7.60
CA LEU A 55 -7.02 18.62 8.63
C LEU A 55 -6.29 18.55 9.98
N ARG A 56 -4.95 18.45 10.00
CA ARG A 56 -4.16 18.52 11.25
C ARG A 56 -4.21 19.91 11.88
N LYS A 57 -4.09 20.97 11.08
CA LYS A 57 -4.20 22.36 11.56
C LYS A 57 -5.56 22.60 12.22
N LEU A 58 -6.62 22.10 11.60
CA LEU A 58 -8.00 22.19 12.12
C LEU A 58 -8.29 21.19 13.26
N ARG A 59 -7.36 20.29 13.59
CA ARG A 59 -7.57 19.18 14.55
C ARG A 59 -8.77 18.28 14.22
N THR A 60 -9.13 18.19 12.93
CA THR A 60 -10.25 17.39 12.42
C THR A 60 -9.83 16.09 11.74
N LEU A 61 -8.52 15.81 11.63
CA LEU A 61 -8.01 14.59 10.98
C LEU A 61 -8.51 13.31 11.69
N LYS A 62 -9.31 12.53 10.96
CA LYS A 62 -9.90 11.25 11.40
C LYS A 62 -9.64 10.17 10.33
N GLY A 63 -10.66 9.68 9.63
CA GLY A 63 -10.56 8.56 8.69
C GLY A 63 -9.58 8.77 7.53
N TYR A 64 -9.34 10.02 7.10
CA TYR A 64 -8.33 10.29 6.07
C TYR A 64 -6.91 9.87 6.50
N LYS A 65 -6.63 9.86 7.81
CA LYS A 65 -5.33 9.46 8.35
C LYS A 65 -4.93 8.07 7.84
N ASP A 66 -5.87 7.14 7.82
CA ASP A 66 -5.60 5.76 7.43
C ASP A 66 -5.34 5.64 5.93
N LEU A 67 -6.11 6.38 5.11
CA LEU A 67 -5.88 6.47 3.67
C LEU A 67 -4.49 7.06 3.35
N ILE A 68 -4.13 8.17 4.00
CA ILE A 68 -2.84 8.83 3.81
C ILE A 68 -1.69 7.90 4.23
N ASN A 69 -1.83 7.23 5.37
CA ASN A 69 -0.82 6.28 5.84
C ASN A 69 -0.67 5.09 4.88
N LEU A 70 -1.77 4.58 4.35
CA LEU A 70 -1.75 3.49 3.37
C LEU A 70 -0.99 3.89 2.10
N GLU A 71 -1.27 5.07 1.55
CA GLU A 71 -0.57 5.59 0.36
C GLU A 71 0.91 5.84 0.62
N LYS A 72 1.27 6.42 1.78
CA LYS A 72 2.68 6.57 2.20
C LYS A 72 3.40 5.22 2.25
N GLU A 73 2.75 4.21 2.82
CA GLU A 73 3.34 2.88 2.94
C GLU A 73 3.43 2.14 1.60
N ALA A 74 2.52 2.39 0.66
CA ALA A 74 2.58 1.90 -0.71
C ALA A 74 3.78 2.50 -1.46
N ILE A 75 4.00 3.82 -1.36
CA ILE A 75 5.16 4.48 -1.98
C ILE A 75 6.48 3.95 -1.40
N LYS A 76 6.54 3.70 -0.09
CA LYS A 76 7.71 3.05 0.54
C LYS A 76 7.93 1.64 0.00
N PHE A 77 6.86 0.88 -0.21
CA PHE A 77 6.94 -0.45 -0.83
C PHE A 77 7.43 -0.37 -2.28
N GLU A 78 6.95 0.59 -3.08
CA GLU A 78 7.39 0.76 -4.47
C GLU A 78 8.89 1.03 -4.56
N LYS A 79 9.39 1.96 -3.73
CA LYS A 79 10.83 2.25 -3.63
C LYS A 79 11.62 1.02 -3.16
N PHE A 80 11.10 0.29 -2.18
CA PHE A 80 11.73 -0.95 -1.73
C PHE A 80 11.79 -1.99 -2.84
N PHE A 81 10.70 -2.16 -3.59
CA PHE A 81 10.60 -3.09 -4.71
C PHE A 81 11.61 -2.75 -5.81
N GLU A 82 11.70 -1.47 -6.19
CA GLU A 82 12.67 -0.98 -7.17
C GLU A 82 14.10 -1.19 -6.70
N ASN A 83 14.41 -0.91 -5.43
CA ASN A 83 15.75 -1.12 -4.87
C ASN A 83 16.20 -2.59 -4.91
N VAL A 84 15.32 -3.54 -4.60
CA VAL A 84 15.71 -4.97 -4.55
C VAL A 84 15.66 -5.64 -5.93
N THR A 85 14.70 -5.27 -6.79
CA THR A 85 14.50 -5.92 -8.09
C THR A 85 15.21 -5.21 -9.24
N GLY A 86 15.45 -3.90 -9.14
CA GLY A 86 15.93 -3.05 -10.23
C GLY A 86 14.83 -2.49 -11.14
N TYR A 87 13.55 -2.80 -10.86
CA TYR A 87 12.41 -2.39 -11.70
C TYR A 87 11.27 -1.86 -10.84
N ARG A 88 10.46 -0.96 -11.38
CA ARG A 88 9.24 -0.52 -10.70
C ARG A 88 8.18 -1.63 -10.69
N PRO A 89 7.37 -1.74 -9.62
CA PRO A 89 6.27 -2.68 -9.61
C PRO A 89 5.18 -2.26 -10.61
N TRP A 90 4.47 -3.25 -11.13
CA TRP A 90 3.31 -3.04 -11.98
C TRP A 90 2.13 -2.45 -11.19
N SER A 91 1.22 -1.74 -11.84
CA SER A 91 0.02 -1.18 -11.20
C SER A 91 -0.81 -2.26 -10.46
N ALA A 92 -0.87 -3.47 -11.00
CA ALA A 92 -1.52 -4.61 -10.32
C ALA A 92 -0.80 -5.00 -9.01
N GLN A 93 0.54 -5.00 -9.01
CA GLN A 93 1.34 -5.29 -7.82
C GLN A 93 1.22 -4.18 -6.76
N ILE A 94 1.10 -2.91 -7.18
CA ILE A 94 0.80 -1.77 -6.27
C ILE A 94 -0.58 -1.96 -5.63
N ALA A 95 -1.60 -2.31 -6.43
CA ALA A 95 -2.94 -2.58 -5.91
C ALA A 95 -2.98 -3.76 -4.94
N TRP A 96 -2.20 -4.82 -5.20
CA TRP A 96 -2.01 -5.94 -4.26
C TRP A 96 -1.28 -5.50 -3.00
N ALA A 97 -0.24 -4.65 -3.13
CA ALA A 97 0.48 -4.13 -1.99
C ALA A 97 -0.42 -3.34 -1.04
N LYS A 98 -1.27 -2.45 -1.58
CA LYS A 98 -2.27 -1.71 -0.80
C LYS A 98 -3.23 -2.66 -0.06
N ARG A 99 -3.66 -3.75 -0.68
CA ARG A 99 -4.51 -4.76 -0.01
C ARG A 99 -3.78 -5.44 1.16
N VAL A 100 -2.53 -5.88 0.96
CA VAL A 100 -1.71 -6.50 2.02
C VAL A 100 -1.46 -5.50 3.17
N LEU A 101 -1.11 -4.25 2.84
CA LEU A 101 -0.82 -3.20 3.83
C LEU A 101 -2.07 -2.78 4.61
N ALA A 102 -3.24 -2.85 4.00
CA ALA A 102 -4.53 -2.68 4.66
C ALA A 102 -4.99 -3.92 5.46
N GLY A 103 -4.18 -4.99 5.53
CA GLY A 103 -4.51 -6.22 6.27
C GLY A 103 -5.61 -7.07 5.63
N ARG A 104 -5.82 -6.96 4.31
CA ARG A 104 -6.89 -7.65 3.59
C ARG A 104 -6.37 -8.87 2.84
N SER A 105 -7.07 -9.99 2.96
CA SER A 105 -6.86 -11.19 2.15
C SER A 105 -7.54 -11.03 0.77
N PHE A 106 -6.93 -11.56 -0.29
CA PHE A 106 -7.47 -11.48 -1.65
C PHE A 106 -6.88 -12.57 -2.56
N VAL A 107 -7.56 -12.81 -3.69
CA VAL A 107 -7.04 -13.63 -4.79
C VAL A 107 -6.33 -12.72 -5.79
N ALA A 108 -5.07 -13.03 -6.13
CA ALA A 108 -4.29 -12.28 -7.12
C ALA A 108 -4.72 -12.63 -8.56
N LEU A 109 -5.91 -12.17 -8.95
CA LEU A 109 -6.46 -12.30 -10.30
C LEU A 109 -5.64 -11.47 -11.29
N ALA A 110 -4.85 -12.13 -12.13
CA ALA A 110 -4.07 -11.53 -13.22
C ALA A 110 -3.55 -12.64 -14.17
N PRO A 111 -3.23 -12.31 -15.43
CA PRO A 111 -2.52 -13.23 -16.32
C PRO A 111 -1.15 -13.65 -15.77
N THR A 112 -0.56 -14.68 -16.38
CA THR A 112 0.85 -15.01 -16.18
C THR A 112 1.74 -13.86 -16.67
N GLY A 113 2.97 -13.76 -16.16
CA GLY A 113 3.90 -12.68 -16.53
C GLY A 113 3.78 -11.39 -15.70
N VAL A 114 2.67 -11.15 -15.00
CA VAL A 114 2.49 -9.98 -14.10
C VAL A 114 3.36 -10.06 -12.82
N GLY A 115 4.08 -11.18 -12.63
CA GLY A 115 5.04 -11.33 -11.54
C GLY A 115 4.41 -11.58 -10.17
N LYS A 116 3.37 -12.42 -10.08
CA LYS A 116 2.72 -12.82 -8.81
C LYS A 116 3.71 -13.40 -7.79
N SER A 117 4.58 -14.31 -8.24
CA SER A 117 5.59 -14.93 -7.38
C SER A 117 6.63 -13.90 -6.93
N LEU A 118 7.08 -13.02 -7.83
CA LEU A 118 7.99 -11.93 -7.49
C LEU A 118 7.38 -10.97 -6.47
N PHE A 119 6.11 -10.61 -6.65
CA PHE A 119 5.36 -9.81 -5.69
C PHE A 119 5.34 -10.46 -4.30
N GLY A 120 4.99 -11.74 -4.20
CA GLY A 120 4.97 -12.47 -2.93
C GLY A 120 6.33 -12.48 -2.22
N ILE A 121 7.40 -12.74 -2.99
CA ILE A 121 8.79 -12.70 -2.49
C ILE A 121 9.12 -11.32 -1.93
N VAL A 122 8.96 -10.27 -2.72
CA VAL A 122 9.37 -8.92 -2.33
C VAL A 122 8.50 -8.38 -1.19
N MET A 123 7.19 -8.66 -1.22
CA MET A 123 6.29 -8.29 -0.13
C MET A 123 6.68 -8.99 1.17
N SER A 124 7.02 -10.29 1.14
CA SER A 124 7.44 -11.01 2.35
C SER A 124 8.70 -10.40 2.98
N LEU A 125 9.68 -9.98 2.16
CA LEU A 125 10.87 -9.29 2.62
C LEU A 125 10.53 -7.90 3.20
N TYR A 126 9.67 -7.14 2.52
CA TYR A 126 9.23 -5.82 2.99
C TYR A 126 8.53 -5.91 4.36
N LEU A 127 7.66 -6.90 4.54
CA LEU A 127 7.00 -7.18 5.81
C LEU A 127 8.00 -7.62 6.89
N SER A 128 9.01 -8.43 6.52
CA SER A 128 10.08 -8.82 7.44
C SER A 128 10.88 -7.64 7.96
N CYS A 129 11.18 -6.64 7.13
CA CYS A 129 11.83 -5.39 7.55
C CYS A 129 11.00 -4.58 8.55
N LYS A 130 9.71 -4.89 8.68
CA LYS A 130 8.77 -4.28 9.64
C LYS A 130 8.49 -5.20 10.83
N GLY A 131 9.31 -6.23 11.04
CA GLY A 131 9.13 -7.19 12.14
C GLY A 131 7.96 -8.16 11.96
N LYS A 132 7.34 -8.22 10.78
CA LYS A 132 6.26 -9.17 10.50
C LYS A 132 6.82 -10.47 9.93
N ARG A 133 6.10 -11.58 10.14
CA ARG A 133 6.43 -12.90 9.59
C ARG A 133 5.52 -13.20 8.42
N SER A 134 6.07 -13.89 7.42
CA SER A 134 5.34 -14.32 6.22
C SER A 134 5.61 -15.79 5.98
N TYR A 135 4.63 -16.51 5.43
CA TYR A 135 4.76 -17.90 5.02
C TYR A 135 4.39 -18.05 3.55
N ILE A 136 5.27 -18.66 2.76
CA ILE A 136 5.07 -18.88 1.33
C ILE A 136 4.96 -20.38 1.12
N ILE A 137 3.78 -20.83 0.68
CA ILE A 137 3.47 -22.23 0.39
C ILE A 137 3.53 -22.43 -1.12
N LEU A 138 4.23 -23.47 -1.56
CA LEU A 138 4.47 -23.77 -2.97
C LEU A 138 4.22 -25.25 -3.24
N PRO A 139 3.73 -25.62 -4.44
CA PRO A 139 3.29 -26.98 -4.71
C PRO A 139 4.44 -27.99 -4.93
N THR A 140 5.67 -27.53 -5.19
CA THR A 140 6.79 -28.43 -5.48
C THR A 140 8.08 -27.99 -4.80
N THR A 141 8.94 -28.95 -4.45
CA THR A 141 10.28 -28.71 -3.89
C THR A 141 11.16 -27.85 -4.81
N LEU A 142 11.02 -28.00 -6.13
CA LEU A 142 11.73 -27.16 -7.10
C LEU A 142 11.37 -25.67 -6.96
N LEU A 143 10.07 -25.36 -6.85
CA LEU A 143 9.63 -23.98 -6.66
C LEU A 143 10.10 -23.42 -5.31
N VAL A 144 10.10 -24.25 -4.26
CA VAL A 144 10.65 -23.86 -2.95
C VAL A 144 12.11 -23.43 -3.07
N LYS A 145 12.95 -24.22 -3.75
CA LYS A 145 14.36 -23.89 -3.98
C LYS A 145 14.52 -22.59 -4.78
N GLN A 146 13.79 -22.44 -5.89
CA GLN A 146 13.83 -21.22 -6.71
C GLN A 146 13.42 -19.96 -5.93
N VAL A 147 12.37 -20.06 -5.10
CA VAL A 147 11.91 -18.94 -4.27
C VAL A 147 12.93 -18.63 -3.17
N TYR A 148 13.52 -19.63 -2.54
CA TYR A 148 14.58 -19.46 -1.54
C TYR A 148 15.81 -18.76 -2.11
N GLU A 149 16.27 -19.13 -3.30
CA GLU A 149 17.39 -18.48 -4.00
C GLU A 149 17.11 -17.00 -4.29
N LYS A 150 15.91 -16.68 -4.77
CA LYS A 150 15.48 -15.30 -5.03
C LYS A 150 15.37 -14.48 -3.74
N LEU A 151 14.76 -15.04 -2.69
CA LEU A 151 14.70 -14.42 -1.36
C LEU A 151 16.10 -14.12 -0.84
N SER A 152 17.00 -15.09 -0.92
CA SER A 152 18.40 -14.95 -0.50
C SER A 152 19.12 -13.87 -1.29
N THR A 153 18.95 -13.84 -2.62
CA THR A 153 19.56 -12.83 -3.50
C THR A 153 19.05 -11.42 -3.19
N PHE A 154 17.74 -11.24 -3.08
CA PHE A 154 17.17 -9.92 -2.78
C PHE A 154 17.45 -9.46 -1.35
N SER A 155 17.52 -10.39 -0.39
CA SER A 155 17.85 -10.06 0.99
C SER A 155 19.22 -9.42 1.15
N LYS A 156 20.21 -9.80 0.31
CA LYS A 156 21.55 -9.20 0.30
C LYS A 156 21.55 -7.72 -0.06
N LYS A 157 20.52 -7.24 -0.77
CA LYS A 157 20.38 -5.82 -1.16
C LYS A 157 19.73 -4.97 -0.06
N ILE A 158 19.23 -5.58 1.01
CA ILE A 158 18.57 -4.89 2.11
C ILE A 158 19.62 -4.48 3.15
N LYS A 159 19.76 -3.16 3.38
CA LYS A 159 20.76 -2.61 4.31
C LYS A 159 20.30 -2.54 5.77
N SER A 160 19.00 -2.38 6.00
CA SER A 160 18.44 -2.01 7.31
C SER A 160 18.24 -3.17 8.28
N ALA A 161 18.03 -4.39 7.78
CA ALA A 161 17.92 -5.61 8.58
C ALA A 161 18.10 -6.84 7.68
N LYS A 162 18.84 -7.85 8.13
CA LYS A 162 18.92 -9.13 7.43
C LYS A 162 17.69 -9.99 7.79
N PRO A 163 16.77 -10.25 6.85
CA PRO A 163 15.62 -11.10 7.12
C PRO A 163 16.09 -12.53 7.38
N ARG A 164 15.55 -13.17 8.41
CA ARG A 164 15.77 -14.60 8.67
C ARG A 164 14.88 -15.40 7.72
N ILE A 165 15.48 -16.13 6.80
CA ILE A 165 14.78 -16.97 5.82
C ILE A 165 14.95 -18.42 6.25
N LEU A 166 13.84 -19.14 6.44
CA LEU A 166 13.80 -20.56 6.73
C LEU A 166 13.15 -21.29 5.55
N VAL A 167 13.68 -22.46 5.22
CA VAL A 167 13.20 -23.27 4.09
C VAL A 167 12.95 -24.70 4.57
N TYR A 168 11.84 -25.29 4.11
CA TYR A 168 11.47 -26.68 4.38
C TYR A 168 10.99 -27.32 3.09
N HIS A 169 11.52 -28.49 2.75
CA HIS A 169 11.12 -29.29 1.60
C HIS A 169 11.51 -30.76 1.78
N SER A 170 10.86 -31.67 1.06
CA SER A 170 11.04 -33.12 1.23
C SER A 170 12.46 -33.63 0.98
N SER A 171 13.30 -32.93 0.21
CA SER A 171 14.71 -33.34 0.02
C SER A 171 15.67 -32.88 1.14
N LEU A 172 15.16 -32.44 2.30
CA LEU A 172 15.95 -32.10 3.49
C LEU A 172 15.99 -33.25 4.52
N SER A 173 15.18 -34.28 4.32
CA SER A 173 15.17 -35.53 5.09
C SER A 173 16.00 -36.60 4.40
#